data_AF-A0A3P6S2R7-F1
#
_entry.id   AF-A0A3P6S2R7-F1
#
_cell.length_a   1.000
_cell.length_b   1.000
_cell.length_c   1.000
_cell.angle_alpha   90.00
_cell.angle_beta   90.00
_cell.angle_gamma   90.00
#
_symmetry.space_group_name_H-M   'P 1'
#
loop_
_entity.id
_entity.type
_entity.pdbx_description
1 polymer ?
#
loop_
_entity_poly.entity_id
_entity_poly.type
_entity_poly.pdbx_seq_one_letter_code
_entity_poly.pdbx_strand_id
1 'polypeptide(L)'
;MQDAFSQLGTTVNFELPQIAVVGGQSAGKSSVLENFVGRDFLPRGSGIVTRRPLILQLIHDRNEYAEFLHKKGNYFTDFDAVRKEIEDETDRVTGQNKGISPHPINLRVFSPNVLNLTLIDLPGLTKVPVGDQPPDIEHQIREMILTFISRETCLILAVTPANSDLATSDALKLAKEVDPQGLRTIGVLTKLDLMDEGTDARDILENRLFPLRRGKCFMSSLFGLLNFFVFVIS
;
A
#
# COMPACT_ATOMS: atom_id res chain seq x y z
N MET A 1 4.60 -27.75 6.61
CA MET A 1 4.47 -27.99 5.15
C MET A 1 5.56 -27.31 4.30
N GLN A 2 6.44 -26.45 4.85
CA GLN A 2 7.57 -25.87 4.10
C GLN A 2 8.80 -26.78 4.02
N ASP A 3 9.01 -27.71 4.95
CA ASP A 3 10.20 -28.57 4.97
C ASP A 3 10.15 -29.78 4.02
N ALA A 4 9.01 -30.04 3.37
CA ALA A 4 8.86 -31.18 2.47
C ALA A 4 9.33 -30.88 1.02
N PHE A 5 9.42 -29.59 0.64
CA PHE A 5 9.69 -29.19 -0.75
C PHE A 5 11.16 -28.81 -1.02
N SER A 6 11.98 -28.69 0.02
CA SER A 6 13.42 -28.46 -0.11
C SER A 6 14.20 -29.68 -0.62
N GLN A 7 13.58 -30.88 -0.68
CA GLN A 7 14.21 -32.10 -1.21
C GLN A 7 14.07 -32.29 -2.73
N LEU A 8 13.31 -31.44 -3.44
CA LEU A 8 12.97 -31.67 -4.85
C LEU A 8 13.69 -30.75 -5.87
N GLY A 9 14.72 -30.00 -5.45
CA GLY A 9 15.61 -29.28 -6.39
C GLY A 9 14.93 -28.29 -7.35
N THR A 10 13.65 -27.99 -7.12
CA THR A 10 12.86 -27.02 -7.85
C THR A 10 12.76 -25.80 -6.94
N THR A 11 13.41 -24.71 -7.33
CA THR A 11 13.12 -23.39 -6.78
C THR A 11 11.72 -23.01 -7.24
N VAL A 12 10.71 -23.57 -6.59
CA VAL A 12 9.37 -22.99 -6.66
C VAL A 12 9.49 -21.71 -5.86
N ASN A 13 9.81 -20.61 -6.57
CA ASN A 13 9.62 -19.26 -6.05
C ASN A 13 8.11 -19.15 -5.82
N PHE A 14 7.66 -19.52 -4.61
CA PHE A 14 6.40 -19.04 -4.10
C PHE A 14 6.58 -17.53 -3.93
N GLU A 15 6.33 -16.79 -5.02
CA GLU A 15 6.17 -15.35 -4.94
C GLU A 15 5.00 -15.12 -4.01
N LEU A 16 5.30 -14.70 -2.77
CA LEU A 16 4.27 -14.27 -1.84
C LEU A 16 3.44 -13.19 -2.55
N PRO A 17 2.10 -13.26 -2.48
CA PRO A 17 1.24 -12.29 -3.15
C PRO A 17 1.62 -10.88 -2.69
N GLN A 18 1.96 -10.03 -3.65
CA GLN A 18 2.30 -8.64 -3.41
C GLN A 18 1.01 -7.82 -3.36
N ILE A 19 0.87 -6.93 -2.39
CA ILE A 19 -0.30 -6.07 -2.26
C ILE A 19 0.11 -4.63 -2.55
N ALA A 20 -0.34 -4.08 -3.67
CA ALA A 20 -0.11 -2.68 -4.01
C ALA A 20 -1.22 -1.81 -3.44
N VAL A 21 -0.85 -0.79 -2.67
CA VAL A 21 -1.79 0.17 -2.08
C VAL A 21 -1.96 1.35 -3.02
N VAL A 22 -3.15 1.50 -3.58
CA VAL A 22 -3.48 2.54 -4.57
C VAL A 22 -4.56 3.45 -4.00
N GLY A 23 -4.39 4.75 -4.18
CA GLY A 23 -5.31 5.73 -3.63
C GLY A 23 -4.88 7.16 -3.93
N GLY A 24 -5.86 8.07 -3.95
CA GLY A 24 -5.58 9.50 -4.05
C GLY A 24 -4.63 10.00 -2.97
N GLN A 25 -4.05 11.17 -3.17
CA GLN A 25 -3.32 11.88 -2.13
C GLN A 25 -4.21 12.02 -0.88
N SER A 26 -3.65 11.77 0.29
CA SER A 26 -4.38 11.85 1.57
C SER A 26 -5.57 10.88 1.74
N ALA A 27 -5.69 9.84 0.90
CA ALA A 27 -6.71 8.78 1.04
C ALA A 27 -6.51 7.87 2.27
N GLY A 28 -5.41 8.00 3.01
CA GLY A 28 -5.13 7.17 4.19
C GLY A 28 -4.29 5.91 3.90
N LYS A 29 -3.58 5.86 2.76
CA LYS A 29 -2.70 4.75 2.39
C LYS A 29 -1.66 4.42 3.46
N SER A 30 -0.90 5.44 3.90
CA SER A 30 0.13 5.28 4.91
C SER A 30 -0.44 4.78 6.23
N SER A 31 -1.61 5.29 6.64
CA SER A 31 -2.31 4.81 7.85
C SER A 31 -2.73 3.35 7.74
N VAL A 32 -3.18 2.89 6.57
CA VAL A 32 -3.49 1.47 6.33
C VAL A 32 -2.24 0.61 6.47
N LEU A 33 -1.09 1.06 5.96
CA LEU A 33 0.19 0.35 6.07
C LEU A 33 0.73 0.32 7.51
N GLU A 34 0.74 1.47 8.20
CA GLU A 34 1.17 1.59 9.60
C GLU A 34 0.33 0.71 10.53
N ASN A 35 -0.96 0.57 10.23
CA ASN A 35 -1.86 -0.36 10.92
C ASN A 35 -1.45 -1.85 10.75
N PHE A 36 -0.90 -2.25 9.60
CA PHE A 36 -0.39 -3.62 9.44
C PHE A 36 0.88 -3.88 10.26
N VAL A 37 1.69 -2.85 10.48
CA VAL A 37 2.94 -2.95 11.25
C VAL A 37 2.70 -2.71 12.74
N GLY A 38 1.65 -1.96 13.11
CA GLY A 38 1.38 -1.53 14.48
C GLY A 38 2.30 -0.40 14.96
N ARG A 39 3.00 0.29 14.04
CA ARG A 39 3.96 1.36 14.33
C ARG A 39 3.82 2.48 13.31
N ASP A 40 4.09 3.71 13.74
CA ASP A 40 4.25 4.86 12.85
C ASP A 40 5.69 4.89 12.33
N PHE A 41 5.89 4.71 11.03
CA PHE A 41 7.24 4.70 10.43
C PHE A 41 7.27 5.29 9.02
N LEU A 42 6.10 5.61 8.46
CA LEU A 42 6.05 6.27 7.17
C LEU A 42 6.23 7.77 7.37
N PRO A 43 6.86 8.46 6.40
CA PRO A 43 6.96 9.92 6.44
C PRO A 43 5.58 10.56 6.56
N ARG A 44 5.50 11.73 7.21
CA ARG A 44 4.26 12.51 7.34
C ARG A 44 4.54 13.96 6.99
N GLY A 45 3.67 14.59 6.19
CA GLY A 45 3.84 15.98 5.79
C GLY A 45 2.76 16.49 4.86
N SER A 46 2.79 17.80 4.59
CA SER A 46 1.94 18.45 3.59
C SER A 46 2.51 18.27 2.18
N GLY A 47 1.69 17.85 1.21
CA GLY A 47 2.10 17.60 -0.17
C GLY A 47 2.21 16.12 -0.50
N ILE A 48 2.96 15.76 -1.56
CA ILE A 48 3.22 14.35 -1.88
C ILE A 48 4.26 13.81 -0.91
N VAL A 49 3.79 13.01 0.04
CA VAL A 49 4.61 12.39 1.08
C VAL A 49 5.41 11.21 0.52
N THR A 50 4.71 10.28 -0.15
CA THR A 50 5.33 9.13 -0.84
C THR A 50 5.74 9.54 -2.25
N ARG A 51 7.02 9.87 -2.47
CA ARG A 51 7.58 10.25 -3.80
C ARG A 51 8.28 9.10 -4.54
N ARG A 52 8.47 7.96 -3.86
CA ARG A 52 9.07 6.74 -4.40
C ARG A 52 8.22 5.55 -3.96
N PRO A 53 8.11 4.48 -4.76
CA PRO A 53 7.50 3.25 -4.30
C PRO A 53 8.24 2.72 -3.06
N LEU A 54 7.52 2.29 -2.03
CA LEU A 54 8.09 1.60 -0.88
C LEU A 54 7.66 0.15 -0.91
N ILE A 55 8.59 -0.75 -1.17
CA ILE A 55 8.38 -2.19 -1.05
C ILE A 55 8.67 -2.57 0.39
N LEU A 56 7.60 -2.83 1.14
CA LEU A 56 7.61 -3.18 2.55
C LEU A 56 7.39 -4.68 2.71
N GLN A 57 8.43 -5.40 3.12
CA GLN A 57 8.36 -6.82 3.43
C GLN A 57 8.21 -6.99 4.93
N LEU A 58 7.06 -7.47 5.38
CA LEU A 58 6.86 -7.86 6.77
C LEU A 58 7.22 -9.33 6.93
N ILE A 59 8.04 -9.61 7.93
CA ILE A 59 8.57 -10.94 8.21
C ILE A 59 8.31 -11.24 9.69
N HIS A 60 7.59 -12.32 9.96
CA HIS A 60 7.39 -12.80 11.31
C HIS A 60 8.72 -13.28 11.89
N ASP A 61 9.17 -12.63 12.96
CA ASP A 61 10.40 -12.96 13.68
C ASP A 61 10.20 -12.74 15.18
N ARG A 62 11.01 -13.38 16.02
CA ARG A 62 10.94 -13.16 17.48
C ARG A 62 11.48 -11.79 17.88
N ASN A 63 12.35 -11.21 17.05
CA ASN A 63 12.98 -9.91 17.27
C ASN A 63 12.27 -8.84 16.45
N GLU A 64 12.20 -7.62 17.00
CA GLU A 64 11.63 -6.46 16.32
C GLU A 64 12.74 -5.55 15.80
N TYR A 65 12.90 -5.47 14.48
CA TYR A 65 13.89 -4.61 13.82
C TYR A 65 13.55 -4.41 12.34
N ALA A 66 14.19 -3.45 11.70
CA ALA A 66 14.07 -3.17 10.28
C ALA A 66 15.43 -3.15 9.58
N GLU A 67 15.44 -3.49 8.29
CA GLU A 67 16.63 -3.46 7.45
C GLU A 67 16.27 -2.88 6.07
N PHE A 68 17.08 -1.93 5.59
CA PHE A 68 16.96 -1.41 4.24
C PHE A 68 17.90 -2.13 3.29
N LEU A 69 17.42 -2.44 2.07
CA LEU A 69 18.25 -3.11 1.07
C LEU A 69 19.48 -2.30 0.66
N HIS A 70 19.41 -0.96 0.69
CA HIS A 70 20.53 -0.08 0.39
C HIS A 70 21.50 0.13 1.57
N LYS A 71 21.16 -0.37 2.77
CA LYS A 71 22.00 -0.35 3.99
C LYS A 71 22.07 -1.75 4.62
N LYS A 72 22.49 -2.75 3.84
CA LYS A 72 22.63 -4.14 4.31
C LYS A 72 23.50 -4.23 5.56
N GLY A 73 23.05 -5.01 6.53
CA GLY A 73 23.75 -5.20 7.82
C GLY A 73 23.61 -4.04 8.80
N ASN A 74 22.86 -2.99 8.47
CA ASN A 74 22.44 -1.97 9.43
C ASN A 74 21.02 -2.25 9.90
N TYR A 75 20.87 -2.57 11.19
CA TYR A 75 19.59 -2.92 11.80
C TYR A 75 19.01 -1.74 12.55
N PHE A 76 17.77 -1.40 12.24
CA PHE A 76 17.04 -0.29 12.84
C PHE A 76 16.05 -0.85 13.87
N THR A 77 16.23 -0.51 15.14
CA THR A 77 15.26 -0.83 16.21
C THR A 77 14.36 0.36 16.55
N ASP A 78 14.79 1.57 16.18
CA ASP A 78 14.01 2.80 16.30
C ASP A 78 13.29 3.11 14.98
N PHE A 79 11.96 3.10 15.00
CA PHE A 79 11.13 3.37 13.82
C PHE A 79 11.08 4.86 13.43
N ASP A 80 11.46 5.78 14.34
CA ASP A 80 11.67 7.17 13.94
C ASP A 80 12.93 7.30 13.07
N ALA A 81 13.97 6.50 13.33
CA ALA A 81 15.14 6.40 12.47
C ALA A 81 14.81 5.72 11.12
N VAL A 82 13.90 4.73 11.09
CA VAL A 82 13.36 4.17 9.84
C VAL A 82 12.66 5.24 9.02
N ARG A 83 11.79 6.03 9.64
CA ARG A 83 11.08 7.14 8.97
C ARG A 83 12.06 8.12 8.36
N LYS A 84 13.02 8.58 9.15
CA LYS A 84 14.06 9.51 8.70
C LYS A 84 14.88 8.95 7.54
N GLU A 85 15.22 7.66 7.59
CA GLU A 85 15.95 7.01 6.51
C GLU A 85 15.15 6.99 5.20
N ILE A 86 13.83 6.77 5.26
CA ILE A 86 12.96 6.83 4.07
C ILE A 86 12.97 8.24 3.47
N GLU A 87 12.91 9.27 4.32
CA GLU A 87 12.97 10.69 3.91
C GLU A 87 14.32 11.02 3.27
N ASP A 88 15.42 10.74 3.97
CA ASP A 88 16.79 10.99 3.53
C ASP A 88 17.08 10.28 2.19
N GLU A 89 16.67 9.02 2.05
CA GLU A 89 16.86 8.23 0.84
C GLU A 89 15.97 8.72 -0.32
N THR A 90 14.80 9.27 -0.02
CA THR A 90 13.93 9.89 -1.02
C THR A 90 14.53 11.20 -1.54
N ASP A 91 15.01 12.06 -0.65
CA ASP A 91 15.64 13.34 -0.99
C ASP A 91 16.96 13.15 -1.74
N ARG A 92 17.74 12.12 -1.39
CA ARG A 92 18.97 11.77 -2.09
C ARG A 92 18.75 11.51 -3.59
N VAL A 93 17.62 10.89 -3.95
CA VAL A 93 17.32 10.48 -5.34
C VAL A 93 16.49 11.51 -6.08
N THR A 94 15.50 12.11 -5.43
CA THR A 94 14.54 13.03 -6.07
C THR A 94 14.94 14.50 -5.93
N GLY A 95 15.97 14.79 -5.13
CA GLY A 95 16.31 16.15 -4.72
C GLY A 95 15.21 16.78 -3.87
N GLN A 96 15.35 18.09 -3.61
CA GLN A 96 14.36 18.86 -2.86
C GLN A 96 13.18 19.36 -3.73
N ASN A 97 13.26 19.20 -5.06
CA ASN A 97 12.29 19.75 -6.03
C ASN A 97 10.97 18.96 -6.11
N LYS A 98 10.58 18.23 -5.06
CA LYS A 98 9.29 17.49 -4.95
C LYS A 98 8.98 16.53 -6.10
N GLY A 99 9.98 16.14 -6.89
CA GLY A 99 9.85 15.16 -7.97
C GLY A 99 9.59 13.75 -7.45
N ILE A 100 9.23 12.84 -8.35
CA ILE A 100 9.04 11.42 -8.03
C ILE A 100 10.12 10.58 -8.71
N SER A 101 10.34 9.36 -8.21
CA SER A 101 11.20 8.39 -8.88
C SER A 101 10.59 7.00 -8.86
N PRO A 102 10.61 6.25 -9.98
CA PRO A 102 10.08 4.89 -10.03
C PRO A 102 10.96 3.88 -9.29
N HIS A 103 12.16 4.27 -8.85
CA HIS A 103 13.10 3.38 -8.17
C HIS A 103 12.64 3.11 -6.73
N PRO A 104 12.27 1.86 -6.38
CA PRO A 104 11.69 1.55 -5.09
C PRO A 104 12.71 1.67 -3.95
N ILE A 105 12.23 2.03 -2.77
CA ILE A 105 12.92 1.79 -1.50
C ILE A 105 12.47 0.41 -1.01
N ASN A 106 13.41 -0.46 -0.68
CA ASN A 106 13.11 -1.81 -0.19
C ASN A 106 13.40 -1.86 1.30
N LEU A 107 12.36 -2.07 2.09
CA LEU A 107 12.38 -2.11 3.55
C LEU A 107 11.87 -3.46 4.02
N ARG A 108 12.64 -4.14 4.85
CA ARG A 108 12.21 -5.34 5.58
C ARG A 108 11.94 -4.96 7.03
N VAL A 109 10.80 -5.38 7.55
CA VAL A 109 10.44 -5.24 8.96
C VAL A 109 10.22 -6.62 9.53
N PHE A 110 11.01 -6.95 10.54
CA PHE A 110 10.93 -8.17 11.33
C PHE A 110 10.18 -7.85 12.62
N SER A 111 9.13 -8.59 12.94
CA SER A 111 8.38 -8.39 14.20
C SER A 111 7.58 -9.65 14.56
N PRO A 112 7.34 -9.92 15.87
CA PRO A 112 6.48 -11.03 16.28
C PRO A 112 4.99 -10.75 16.00
N ASN A 113 4.64 -9.49 15.74
CA ASN A 113 3.25 -9.04 15.61
C ASN A 113 2.77 -8.96 14.15
N VAL A 114 3.61 -9.31 13.18
CA VAL A 114 3.29 -9.24 11.75
C VAL A 114 3.19 -10.63 11.13
N LEU A 115 2.42 -10.71 10.04
CA LEU A 115 2.39 -11.88 9.16
C LEU A 115 3.44 -11.72 8.05
N ASN A 116 3.85 -12.84 7.45
CA ASN A 116 4.73 -12.81 6.28
C ASN A 116 3.98 -12.28 5.06
N LEU A 117 4.22 -11.03 4.69
CA LEU A 117 3.52 -10.36 3.58
C LEU A 117 4.38 -9.26 2.95
N THR A 118 4.11 -8.94 1.69
CA THR A 118 4.77 -7.82 0.98
C THR A 118 3.73 -6.79 0.58
N LEU A 119 3.87 -5.57 1.10
CA LEU A 119 3.07 -4.40 0.77
C LEU A 119 3.89 -3.47 -0.13
N ILE A 120 3.24 -2.82 -1.08
CA ILE A 120 3.85 -1.81 -1.94
C ILE A 120 3.08 -0.51 -1.73
N ASP A 121 3.70 0.45 -1.04
CA ASP A 121 3.18 1.82 -0.98
C ASP A 121 3.54 2.53 -2.28
N LEU A 122 2.54 3.15 -2.90
CA LEU A 122 2.71 3.89 -4.15
C LEU A 122 2.38 5.36 -3.93
N PRO A 123 3.01 6.28 -4.69
CA PRO A 123 2.65 7.69 -4.66
C PRO A 123 1.15 7.91 -4.84
N GLY A 124 0.60 8.86 -4.07
CA GLY A 124 -0.82 9.18 -4.16
C GLY A 124 -1.15 9.92 -5.46
N LEU A 125 -2.26 9.54 -6.09
CA LEU A 125 -2.76 10.25 -7.27
C LEU A 125 -3.09 11.71 -6.90
N THR A 126 -2.56 12.65 -7.69
CA THR A 126 -2.91 14.08 -7.62
C THR A 126 -3.26 14.56 -9.02
N LYS A 127 -4.24 15.47 -9.09
CA LYS A 127 -4.69 16.12 -10.34
C LYS A 127 -4.05 17.48 -10.58
N VAL A 128 -3.47 18.06 -9.52
CA VAL A 128 -2.90 19.40 -9.55
C VAL A 128 -1.45 19.30 -9.07
N PRO A 129 -0.47 19.70 -9.89
CA PRO A 129 0.91 19.82 -9.46
C PRO A 129 1.02 20.82 -8.31
N VAL A 130 1.82 20.52 -7.29
CA VAL A 130 2.07 21.42 -6.16
C VAL A 130 3.56 21.76 -6.03
N GLY A 131 3.87 23.05 -5.86
CA GLY A 131 5.26 23.53 -5.79
C GLY A 131 5.98 23.32 -7.13
N ASP A 132 7.19 22.77 -7.07
CA ASP A 132 8.07 22.59 -8.24
C ASP A 132 7.81 21.29 -9.02
N GLN A 133 6.63 20.68 -8.83
CA GLN A 133 6.27 19.46 -9.55
C GLN A 133 6.06 19.74 -11.03
N PRO A 134 6.49 18.81 -11.89
CA PRO A 134 6.33 18.98 -13.32
C PRO A 134 4.84 18.89 -13.70
N PRO A 135 4.41 19.55 -14.79
CA PRO A 135 3.00 19.62 -15.18
C PRO A 135 2.40 18.24 -15.53
N ASP A 136 3.23 17.27 -15.88
CA ASP A 136 2.87 15.89 -16.21
C ASP A 136 2.96 14.92 -15.01
N ILE A 137 3.09 15.43 -13.78
CA ILE A 137 3.25 14.60 -12.57
C ILE A 137 2.14 13.56 -12.40
N GLU A 138 0.89 13.91 -12.75
CA GLU A 138 -0.25 13.00 -12.71
C GLU A 138 0.00 11.76 -13.59
N HIS A 139 0.48 11.98 -14.81
CA HIS A 139 0.79 10.92 -15.76
C HIS A 139 1.93 10.04 -15.26
N GLN A 140 3.01 10.65 -14.75
CA GLN A 140 4.15 9.90 -14.22
C GLN A 140 3.77 9.01 -13.03
N ILE A 141 2.95 9.52 -12.09
CA ILE A 141 2.45 8.73 -10.96
C ILE A 141 1.57 7.58 -11.45
N ARG A 142 0.68 7.86 -12.40
CA ARG A 142 -0.20 6.85 -12.99
C ARG A 142 0.58 5.72 -13.66
N GLU A 143 1.54 6.06 -14.53
CA GLU A 143 2.40 5.07 -15.19
C GLU A 143 3.17 4.24 -14.18
N MET A 144 3.74 4.89 -13.15
CA MET A 144 4.42 4.21 -12.07
C MET A 144 3.51 3.19 -11.38
N ILE A 145 2.29 3.58 -10.99
CA ILE A 145 1.32 2.67 -10.36
C ILE A 145 1.02 1.48 -11.28
N LEU A 146 0.76 1.74 -12.57
CA LEU A 146 0.45 0.70 -13.55
C LEU A 146 1.57 -0.33 -13.68
N THR A 147 2.85 0.03 -13.49
CA THR A 147 3.96 -0.95 -13.53
C THR A 147 3.87 -2.01 -12.43
N PHE A 148 3.23 -1.70 -11.30
CA PHE A 148 3.01 -2.62 -10.19
C PHE A 148 1.69 -3.37 -10.32
N ILE A 149 0.58 -2.64 -10.53
CA ILE A 149 -0.76 -3.23 -10.50
C ILE A 149 -1.14 -4.01 -11.75
N SER A 150 -0.41 -3.87 -12.86
CA SER A 150 -0.64 -4.67 -14.07
C SER A 150 -0.19 -6.13 -13.92
N ARG A 151 0.58 -6.47 -12.88
CA ARG A 151 1.00 -7.85 -12.61
C ARG A 151 -0.19 -8.67 -12.10
N GLU A 152 -0.46 -9.81 -12.72
CA GLU A 152 -1.60 -10.67 -12.35
C GLU A 152 -1.52 -11.22 -10.91
N THR A 153 -0.30 -11.43 -10.41
CA THR A 153 -0.04 -11.89 -9.03
C THR A 153 -0.15 -10.79 -7.98
N CYS A 154 -0.27 -9.52 -8.40
CA CYS A 154 -0.39 -8.39 -7.50
C CYS A 154 -1.86 -8.15 -7.12
N LEU A 155 -2.15 -8.24 -5.83
CA LEU A 155 -3.41 -7.78 -5.25
C LEU A 155 -3.43 -6.26 -5.19
N ILE A 156 -4.58 -5.66 -5.50
CA ILE A 156 -4.76 -4.21 -5.51
C ILE A 156 -5.59 -3.83 -4.28
N LEU A 157 -5.00 -3.07 -3.37
CA LEU A 157 -5.70 -2.48 -2.24
C LEU A 157 -6.12 -1.04 -2.62
N ALA A 158 -7.36 -0.91 -3.10
CA ALA A 158 -7.92 0.36 -3.56
C ALA A 158 -8.49 1.15 -2.39
N VAL A 159 -7.71 2.11 -1.88
CA VAL A 159 -8.04 2.95 -0.73
C VAL A 159 -8.82 4.19 -1.17
N THR A 160 -10.05 4.33 -0.67
CA THR A 160 -10.95 5.45 -0.96
C THR A 160 -11.47 6.04 0.35
N PRO A 161 -11.42 7.37 0.56
CA PRO A 161 -12.01 7.96 1.75
C PRO A 161 -13.54 7.99 1.63
N ALA A 162 -14.24 7.68 2.72
CA ALA A 162 -15.69 7.48 2.75
C ALA A 162 -16.48 8.79 2.60
N ASN A 163 -15.85 9.93 2.87
CA ASN A 163 -16.41 11.26 2.63
C ASN A 163 -16.34 11.68 1.14
N SER A 164 -15.95 10.78 0.24
CA SER A 164 -15.91 11.01 -1.21
C SER A 164 -16.76 9.98 -1.94
N ASP A 165 -17.35 10.38 -3.08
CA ASP A 165 -18.13 9.46 -3.91
C ASP A 165 -17.23 8.37 -4.52
N LEU A 166 -17.52 7.11 -4.21
CA LEU A 166 -16.79 5.95 -4.76
C LEU A 166 -16.81 5.91 -6.28
N ALA A 167 -17.89 6.37 -6.94
CA ALA A 167 -17.96 6.39 -8.40
C ALA A 167 -16.88 7.28 -9.01
N THR A 168 -16.37 8.25 -8.24
CA THR A 168 -15.30 9.15 -8.66
C THR A 168 -13.90 8.69 -8.26
N SER A 169 -13.78 7.62 -7.46
CA SER A 169 -12.50 7.13 -6.91
C SER A 169 -11.49 6.78 -8.00
N ASP A 170 -10.38 7.53 -8.02
CA ASP A 170 -9.29 7.27 -8.96
C ASP A 170 -8.63 5.91 -8.70
N ALA A 171 -8.66 5.42 -7.45
CA ALA A 171 -8.14 4.09 -7.08
C ALA A 171 -8.93 2.96 -7.74
N LEU A 172 -10.26 3.02 -7.65
CA LEU A 172 -11.15 2.00 -8.23
C LEU A 172 -11.16 2.07 -9.76
N LYS A 173 -11.06 3.27 -10.34
CA LYS A 173 -10.91 3.44 -11.79
C LYS A 173 -9.66 2.74 -12.31
N LEU A 174 -8.50 3.02 -11.71
CA LEU A 174 -7.24 2.34 -12.09
C LEU A 174 -7.31 0.83 -11.89
N ALA A 175 -7.87 0.38 -10.77
CA ALA A 175 -8.03 -1.04 -10.52
C ALA A 175 -8.89 -1.72 -11.59
N LYS A 176 -9.98 -1.08 -12.02
CA LYS A 176 -10.88 -1.63 -13.05
C LYS A 176 -10.26 -1.69 -14.44
N GLU A 177 -9.26 -0.86 -14.74
CA GLU A 177 -8.51 -0.93 -16.00
C GLU A 177 -7.65 -2.20 -16.11
N VAL A 178 -7.06 -2.64 -15.00
CA VAL A 178 -6.15 -3.80 -14.95
C VAL A 178 -6.79 -5.07 -14.35
N ASP A 179 -7.94 -4.93 -13.70
CA ASP A 179 -8.76 -6.00 -13.12
C ASP A 179 -10.26 -5.71 -13.34
N PRO A 180 -10.76 -5.78 -14.60
CA PRO A 180 -12.15 -5.44 -14.91
C PRO A 180 -13.19 -6.31 -14.21
N GLN A 181 -12.80 -7.54 -13.84
CA GLN A 181 -13.65 -8.51 -13.16
C GLN A 181 -13.60 -8.39 -11.62
N GLY A 182 -12.72 -7.55 -11.08
CA GLY A 182 -12.56 -7.36 -9.64
C GLY A 182 -12.12 -8.63 -8.91
N LEU A 183 -11.28 -9.46 -9.55
CA LEU A 183 -10.81 -10.74 -9.00
C LEU A 183 -9.68 -10.59 -7.99
N ARG A 184 -8.89 -9.51 -8.10
CA ARG A 184 -7.70 -9.27 -7.28
C ARG A 184 -7.68 -7.87 -6.67
N THR A 185 -8.80 -7.14 -6.78
CA THR A 185 -9.01 -5.82 -6.19
C THR A 185 -9.79 -5.92 -4.88
N ILE A 186 -9.29 -5.24 -3.85
CA ILE A 186 -9.89 -5.12 -2.52
C ILE A 186 -10.15 -3.64 -2.26
N GLY A 187 -11.41 -3.25 -2.07
CA GLY A 187 -11.79 -1.89 -1.71
C GLY A 187 -11.64 -1.64 -0.20
N VAL A 188 -10.94 -0.56 0.16
CA VAL A 188 -10.78 -0.12 1.55
C VAL A 188 -11.37 1.27 1.72
N LEU A 189 -12.30 1.42 2.67
CA LEU A 189 -12.86 2.70 3.07
C LEU A 189 -12.16 3.25 4.31
N THR A 190 -11.64 4.47 4.18
CA THR A 190 -11.03 5.24 5.27
C THR A 190 -11.89 6.44 5.65
N LYS A 191 -11.57 7.15 6.74
CA LYS A 191 -12.23 8.41 7.13
C LYS A 191 -13.76 8.33 7.28
N LEU A 192 -14.27 7.21 7.80
CA LEU A 192 -15.71 7.00 8.02
C LEU A 192 -16.28 7.94 9.08
N ASP A 193 -15.43 8.40 10.00
CA ASP A 193 -15.70 9.42 11.00
C ASP A 193 -16.01 10.80 10.41
N LEU A 194 -15.65 11.03 9.14
CA LEU A 194 -15.86 12.31 8.43
C LEU A 194 -17.03 12.23 7.42
N MET A 195 -17.88 11.22 7.50
CA MET A 195 -19.09 11.15 6.66
C MET A 195 -20.14 12.14 7.16
N ASP A 196 -20.87 12.76 6.22
CA ASP A 196 -21.94 13.70 6.55
C ASP A 196 -23.07 12.99 7.32
N GLU A 197 -23.58 13.65 8.36
CA GLU A 197 -24.71 13.14 9.13
C GLU A 197 -25.90 12.83 8.21
N GLY A 198 -26.35 11.57 8.21
CA GLY A 198 -27.45 11.08 7.35
C GLY A 198 -27.00 10.32 6.10
N THR A 199 -25.69 10.21 5.84
CA THR A 199 -25.13 9.30 4.82
C THR A 199 -24.60 8.02 5.49
N ASP A 200 -24.80 6.86 4.86
CA ASP A 200 -24.22 5.60 5.32
C ASP A 200 -23.38 4.93 4.22
N ALA A 201 -22.34 4.20 4.62
CA ALA A 201 -21.52 3.41 3.71
C ALA A 201 -22.11 2.00 3.51
N ARG A 202 -23.36 1.76 3.91
CA ARG A 202 -23.89 0.40 4.08
C ARG A 202 -23.98 -0.35 2.76
N ASP A 203 -24.51 0.28 1.71
CA ASP A 203 -24.61 -0.35 0.39
C ASP A 203 -23.23 -0.64 -0.24
N ILE A 204 -22.21 0.13 0.15
CA ILE A 204 -20.83 -0.07 -0.29
C ILE A 204 -20.20 -1.24 0.46
N LEU A 205 -20.35 -1.28 1.79
CA LEU A 205 -19.89 -2.38 2.65
C LEU A 205 -20.63 -3.69 2.39
N GLU A 206 -21.88 -3.62 1.90
CA GLU A 206 -22.67 -4.78 1.48
C GLU A 206 -22.34 -5.23 0.05
N ASN A 207 -21.35 -4.62 -0.62
CA ASN A 207 -20.91 -4.96 -1.99
C ASN A 207 -21.99 -4.75 -3.06
N ARG A 208 -22.98 -3.88 -2.82
CA ARG A 208 -24.10 -3.64 -3.73
C ARG A 208 -23.78 -2.59 -4.79
N LEU A 209 -22.93 -1.61 -4.46
CA LEU A 209 -22.64 -0.45 -5.31
C LEU A 209 -21.46 -0.70 -6.28
N PHE A 210 -20.43 -1.42 -5.83
CA PHE A 210 -19.30 -1.87 -6.66
C PHE A 210 -18.98 -3.34 -6.33
N PRO A 211 -19.53 -4.32 -7.07
CA PRO A 211 -19.35 -5.73 -6.76
C PRO A 211 -17.91 -6.16 -7.07
N LEU A 212 -17.12 -6.39 -6.02
CA LEU A 212 -15.80 -7.02 -6.10
C LEU A 212 -15.95 -8.51 -5.76
N ARG A 213 -15.39 -9.40 -6.59
CA ARG A 213 -15.58 -10.86 -6.47
C ARG A 213 -14.85 -11.46 -5.27
N ARG A 214 -13.74 -10.86 -4.83
CA ARG A 214 -12.96 -11.32 -3.66
C ARG A 214 -13.15 -10.51 -2.37
N GLY A 215 -13.96 -9.45 -2.34
CA GLY A 215 -14.14 -8.69 -1.10
C GLY A 215 -15.30 -7.70 -1.15
N LYS A 216 -16.08 -7.67 -0.07
CA LYS A 216 -16.89 -6.49 0.28
C LYS A 216 -15.96 -5.28 0.42
N CYS A 217 -16.43 -4.04 0.25
CA CYS A 217 -15.63 -2.91 0.75
C CYS A 217 -15.48 -3.07 2.27
N PHE A 218 -14.28 -2.90 2.80
CA PHE A 218 -14.02 -3.05 4.23
C PHE A 218 -13.80 -1.72 4.92
N MET A 219 -14.35 -1.60 6.13
CA MET A 219 -14.06 -0.50 7.04
C MET A 219 -12.65 -0.68 7.61
N SER A 220 -11.90 0.42 7.72
CA SER A 220 -10.54 0.48 8.27
C SER A 220 -10.37 0.06 9.76
N SER A 221 -11.36 -0.57 10.41
CA SER A 221 -11.14 -1.16 11.73
C SER A 221 -10.15 -2.33 11.61
N LEU A 222 -9.00 -2.21 12.28
CA LEU A 222 -7.83 -3.12 12.30
C LEU A 222 -8.18 -4.62 12.28
N PHE A 223 -9.22 -5.00 13.03
CA PHE A 223 -9.67 -6.38 13.21
C PHE A 223 -10.27 -7.01 11.95
N GLY A 224 -10.84 -6.21 11.05
CA GLY A 224 -11.47 -6.67 9.81
C GLY A 224 -10.46 -6.99 8.70
N LEU A 225 -9.42 -6.15 8.55
CA LEU A 225 -8.42 -6.31 7.50
C LEU A 225 -7.50 -7.51 7.73
N LEU A 226 -7.04 -7.75 8.97
CA LEU A 226 -6.12 -8.85 9.27
C LEU A 226 -6.78 -10.24 9.09
N ASN A 227 -8.00 -10.41 9.62
CA ASN A 227 -8.78 -11.64 9.45
C ASN A 227 -9.14 -11.91 7.98
N PHE A 228 -9.38 -10.84 7.20
CA PHE A 228 -9.67 -10.96 5.78
C PHE A 228 -8.44 -11.37 4.97
N PHE A 229 -7.24 -10.84 5.26
CA PHE A 229 -6.03 -11.28 4.56
C PHE A 229 -5.67 -12.72 4.88
N VAL A 230 -5.90 -13.19 6.11
CA VAL A 230 -5.83 -14.63 6.41
C VAL A 230 -6.79 -15.41 5.52
N PHE A 231 -8.02 -14.93 5.31
CA PHE A 231 -8.99 -15.59 4.41
C PHE A 231 -8.64 -15.51 2.92
N VAL A 232 -7.99 -14.44 2.45
CA VAL A 232 -7.62 -14.25 1.03
C VAL A 232 -6.32 -14.97 0.64
N ILE A 233 -5.40 -15.14 1.59
CA ILE A 233 -4.10 -15.80 1.39
C ILE A 233 -4.17 -17.30 1.70
N SER A 234 -5.19 -17.77 2.46
CA SER A 234 -5.47 -19.20 2.70
C SER A 234 -6.25 -19.83 1.56
#